data_AF-A0A8H4N3R8-F1
#
_entry.id   AF-A0A8H4N3R8-F1
#
_cell.length_a   1.000
_cell.length_b   1.000
_cell.length_c   1.000
_cell.angle_alpha   90.00
_cell.angle_beta   90.00
_cell.angle_gamma   90.00
#
_symmetry.space_group_name_H-M   'P 1'
#
loop_
_entity.id
_entity.type
_entity.pdbx_description
1 polymer ?
#
loop_
_entity_poly.entity_id
_entity_poly.type
_entity_poly.pdbx_seq_one_letter_code
_entity_poly.pdbx_strand_id
1 'polypeptide(L)' 'MDESIWGPNAESFIPERWLGGDKMKELDKHLLTFSKGARACIGINLAHAEVFYMLA' A
#
# COMPACT_ATOMS: atom_id res chain seq x y z
N MET A 1 -0.23 -3.20 13.57
CA MET A 1 0.14 -2.22 12.51
C MET A 1 0.37 -0.85 13.18
N ASP A 2 1.24 0.04 12.66
CA ASP A 2 1.56 1.31 13.37
C ASP A 2 0.38 2.31 13.38
N GLU A 3 -0.30 2.45 14.52
CA GLU A 3 -1.46 3.32 14.66
C GLU A 3 -1.13 4.82 14.45
N SER A 4 0.12 5.24 14.68
CA SER A 4 0.52 6.65 14.47
C SER A 4 0.52 7.05 13.00
N ILE A 5 0.76 6.08 12.10
CA ILE A 5 0.77 6.26 10.66
C ILE A 5 -0.61 5.91 10.07
N TRP A 6 -1.16 4.77 10.48
CA TRP A 6 -2.34 4.17 9.86
C TRP A 6 -3.68 4.57 10.55
N GLY A 7 -3.63 5.18 11.73
CA GLY A 7 -4.81 5.58 12.52
C GLY A 7 -5.35 4.46 13.41
N PRO A 8 -6.41 4.72 14.19
CA PRO A 8 -6.94 3.81 15.21
C PRO A 8 -7.57 2.52 14.64
N ASN A 9 -7.84 2.50 13.33
CA ASN A 9 -8.39 1.37 12.60
C ASN A 9 -7.33 0.74 11.66
N ALA A 10 -6.07 0.77 12.08
CA ALA A 10 -4.95 0.22 11.31
C ALA A 10 -5.15 -1.26 10.96
N GLU A 11 -5.74 -2.05 11.86
CA GLU A 11 -5.91 -3.50 11.66
C GLU A 11 -7.20 -3.85 10.88
N SER A 12 -8.03 -2.86 10.57
CA SER A 12 -9.26 -3.06 9.81
C SER A 12 -8.99 -2.95 8.30
N PHE A 13 -9.61 -3.85 7.53
CA PHE A 13 -9.62 -3.76 6.07
C PHE A 13 -10.60 -2.65 5.62
N ILE A 14 -10.05 -1.54 5.13
CA ILE A 14 -10.82 -0.34 4.72
C ILE A 14 -10.35 0.06 3.32
N PRO A 15 -10.99 -0.43 2.25
CA PRO A 15 -10.64 -0.10 0.85
C PRO A 15 -10.67 1.41 0.56
N GLU A 16 -11.56 2.14 1.22
CA GLU A 16 -11.77 3.57 1.04
C GLU A 16 -10.51 4.40 1.40
N ARG A 17 -9.58 3.81 2.15
CA ARG A 17 -8.26 4.38 2.46
C ARG A 17 -7.46 4.75 1.20
N TRP A 18 -7.76 4.10 0.07
CA TRP A 18 -7.04 4.22 -1.19
C TRP A 18 -7.79 5.03 -2.26
N LEU A 19 -8.93 5.63 -1.95
CA LEU A 19 -9.79 6.34 -2.92
C LEU A 19 -9.40 7.82 -3.18
N GLY A 20 -8.11 8.16 -3.11
CA GLY A 20 -7.60 9.50 -3.42
C GLY A 20 -7.54 10.48 -2.24
N GLY A 21 -7.16 11.73 -2.53
CA GLY A 21 -6.97 12.80 -1.54
C GLY A 21 -5.57 12.83 -0.90
N ASP A 22 -5.33 13.84 -0.07
CA ASP A 22 -4.00 14.07 0.52
C ASP A 22 -3.61 12.99 1.53
N LYS A 23 -4.57 12.47 2.29
CA LYS A 23 -4.34 11.39 3.25
C LYS A 23 -3.86 10.10 2.56
N MET A 24 -4.38 9.77 1.39
CA MET A 24 -3.91 8.62 0.60
C MET A 24 -2.44 8.80 0.21
N LYS A 25 -2.07 9.98 -0.30
CA LYS A 25 -0.68 10.27 -0.72
C LYS A 25 0.31 10.17 0.44
N GLU A 26 -0.08 10.60 1.64
CA GLU A 26 0.76 10.44 2.83
C GLU A 26 0.91 8.96 3.21
N LEU A 27 -0.19 8.20 3.22
CA LEU A 27 -0.15 6.77 3.54
C LEU A 27 0.66 5.94 2.54
N ASP A 28 0.60 6.28 1.24
CA ASP A 28 1.35 5.59 0.19
C ASP A 28 2.87 5.67 0.38
N LYS A 29 3.37 6.75 0.99
CA LYS A 29 4.79 6.87 1.36
C LYS A 29 5.21 5.83 2.41
N HIS A 30 4.28 5.36 3.22
CA HIS A 30 4.52 4.36 4.26
C HIS A 30 4.15 2.93 3.85
N LEU A 31 3.63 2.74 2.63
CA LEU A 31 3.37 1.41 2.07
C LEU A 31 4.69 0.74 1.67
N LEU A 32 5.11 -0.26 2.46
CA LEU A 32 6.38 -0.98 2.32
C LEU A 32 6.22 -2.46 1.97
N THR A 33 5.07 -2.85 1.40
CA THR A 33 4.75 -4.26 1.06
C THR A 33 5.81 -4.93 0.19
N PHE A 34 6.48 -4.15 -0.67
CA PHE A 34 7.53 -4.61 -1.57
C PHE A 34 8.93 -4.10 -1.17
N SER A 35 9.11 -3.67 0.09
CA SER A 35 10.30 -2.94 0.55
C SER A 35 10.54 -1.63 -0.24
N LYS A 36 11.59 -0.87 0.11
CA LYS A 36 12.04 0.33 -0.60
C LYS A 36 13.58 0.40 -0.65
N GLY A 37 14.11 1.18 -1.60
CA GLY A 37 15.56 1.41 -1.75
C GLY A 37 16.29 0.30 -2.53
N ALA A 38 17.60 0.14 -2.28
CA ALA A 38 18.49 -0.74 -3.06
C ALA A 38 18.13 -2.23 -3.01
N ARG A 39 17.27 -2.65 -2.07
CA ARG A 39 16.80 -4.03 -1.90
C ARG A 39 15.27 -4.14 -2.05
N ALA A 40 14.65 -3.18 -2.74
CA ALA A 40 13.24 -3.28 -3.09
C ALA A 40 12.97 -4.53 -3.95
N CYS A 41 11.73 -5.03 -3.90
CA CYS A 41 11.33 -6.20 -4.67
C CYS A 41 11.60 -6.00 -6.16
N ILE A 42 12.41 -6.88 -6.74
CA ILE A 42 12.72 -6.86 -8.18
C ILE A 42 11.48 -7.12 -9.05
N GLY A 43 10.49 -7.85 -8.51
CA GLY A 43 9.26 -8.24 -9.20
C GLY A 43 8.08 -7.31 -8.98
N ILE A 44 8.25 -6.11 -8.40
CA ILE A 44 7.14 -5.23 -8.01
C ILE A 44 6.16 -4.94 -9.17
N ASN A 45 6.68 -4.68 -10.37
CA ASN A 45 5.85 -4.39 -11.53
C ASN A 45 5.04 -5.62 -11.99
N LEU A 46 5.65 -6.81 -11.95
CA LEU A 46 4.97 -8.06 -12.29
C LEU A 46 3.87 -8.36 -11.27
N ALA A 47 4.18 -8.24 -9.98
CA ALA A 47 3.20 -8.46 -8.91
C ALA A 47 2.00 -7.51 -9.01
N HIS A 48 2.22 -6.23 -9.33
CA HIS A 48 1.11 -5.30 -9.59
C HIS A 48 0.28 -5.71 -10.81
N ALA A 49 0.91 -6.15 -11.90
CA ALA A 49 0.20 -6.63 -13.07
C ALA A 49 -0.63 -7.89 -12.75
N GLU A 50 -0.05 -8.86 -12.02
CA GLU A 50 -0.74 -10.07 -11.59
C GLU A 50 -1.96 -9.74 -10.72
N VAL A 51 -1.80 -8.90 -9.70
CA VAL A 51 -2.92 -8.47 -8.83
C VAL A 51 -4.01 -7.78 -9.65
N PHE A 52 -3.63 -6.91 -10.60
CA PHE A 52 -4.59 -6.25 -11.46
C PHE A 52 -5.35 -7.24 -12.35
N TYR A 53 -4.65 -8.13 -13.05
CA TYR A 53 -5.29 -9.09 -13.97
C TYR A 53 -6.07 -10.20 -13.27
N MET A 54 -5.71 -10.56 -12.04
CA MET A 54 -6.40 -11.62 -11.28
C MET A 54 -7.65 -11.10 -10.55
N LEU A 55 -7.72 -9.79 -10.25
CA LEU A 55 -8.83 -9.19 -9.50
C LEU A 55 -9.77 -8.32 -10.34
N ALA A 56 -9.36 -7.87 -11.53
CA ALA A 56 -10.20 -7.16 -12.49
C ALA A 56 -11.11 -8.14 -13.28
#